data_AF-R5J0F5-F1
#
_entry.id   AF-R5J0F5-F1
#
_cell.length_a   1.000
_cell.length_b   1.000
_cell.length_c   1.000
_cell.angle_alpha   90.00
_cell.angle_beta   90.00
_cell.angle_gamma   90.00
#
_symmetry.space_group_name_H-M   'P 1'
#
loop_
_entity.id
_entity.type
_entity.pdbx_description
1 polymer ?
#
loop_
_entity_poly.entity_id
_entity_poly.type
_entity_poly.pdbx_seq_one_letter_code
_entity_poly.pdbx_strand_id
1 'polypeptide(L)'
;MREKEVLTNEYDEFIKEDFVLEDLLHAINNDEISELYFDWKMFTNEGIEKINKLLENCLQINKPIKFIIRINKFRDFDLLNLEKYSGGNIEFSFAFNAFGYTYKEFMDMNSKLDSLLKDVYPSMTPYEKYQIIYDRVRHFKAYRIVENTNTDLATILNSKYQSCNLKYILDNEYIDCLGYSLLLEILLNKVDIGASEFGFSVFDNQGNFIGGHARTLINLDDDKYNIHGIFVSDATWDNGDELHFSLLPLSSMKASIYGSCDETVLFDADNIDNISDVINRLKVPYRIAPRDYIIWIINKLDRNESEKLLKLDNQKFNEELIQYIHRRVNQQEKTNSNSYKK
;
A
#
# COMPACT_ATOMS: atom_id res chain seq x y z
N MET A 1 12.20 29.33 -8.01
CA MET A 1 12.23 27.93 -8.45
C MET A 1 10.82 27.40 -8.26
N ARG A 2 10.13 27.06 -9.37
CA ARG A 2 8.76 26.54 -9.32
C ARG A 2 8.84 25.07 -8.95
N GLU A 3 8.36 24.74 -7.75
CA GLU A 3 8.10 23.35 -7.38
C GLU A 3 7.04 22.81 -8.33
N LYS A 4 7.40 21.72 -8.99
CA LYS A 4 6.58 21.02 -9.97
C LYS A 4 5.41 20.37 -9.24
N GLU A 5 4.24 20.99 -9.27
CA GLU A 5 3.03 20.22 -9.57
C GLU A 5 3.24 19.62 -10.96
N VAL A 6 3.66 18.37 -10.99
CA VAL A 6 3.39 17.46 -12.09
C VAL A 6 2.91 16.22 -11.34
N LEU A 7 1.78 15.61 -11.68
CA LEU A 7 1.78 14.37 -12.48
C LEU A 7 0.35 13.75 -12.44
N THR A 8 -0.73 14.53 -12.49
CA THR A 8 -2.09 13.96 -12.30
C THR A 8 -3.03 14.06 -13.50
N ASN A 9 -2.64 14.71 -14.60
CA ASN A 9 -3.52 14.87 -15.77
C ASN A 9 -2.97 14.32 -17.10
N GLU A 10 -1.72 13.84 -17.19
CA GLU A 10 -1.09 13.41 -18.46
C GLU A 10 -0.70 11.92 -18.52
N TYR A 11 -1.02 11.10 -17.51
CA TYR A 11 -0.57 9.70 -17.40
C TYR A 11 -1.65 8.65 -17.64
N ASP A 12 -2.46 8.86 -18.68
CA ASP A 12 -3.46 7.87 -19.10
C ASP A 12 -2.89 6.78 -20.03
N GLU A 13 -1.57 6.77 -20.31
CA GLU A 13 -0.90 5.73 -21.10
C GLU A 13 0.19 4.99 -20.31
N PHE A 14 -0.22 4.27 -19.26
CA PHE A 14 0.63 3.22 -18.70
C PHE A 14 0.75 2.06 -19.69
N ILE A 15 1.93 1.44 -19.72
CA ILE A 15 2.15 0.22 -20.50
C ILE A 15 1.24 -0.86 -19.94
N LYS A 16 0.42 -1.45 -20.82
CA LYS A 16 -0.47 -2.55 -20.44
C LYS A 16 0.34 -3.79 -20.10
N GLU A 17 -0.20 -4.65 -19.24
CA GLU A 17 0.41 -5.94 -18.86
C GLU A 17 0.82 -6.80 -20.08
N ASP A 18 0.09 -6.66 -21.19
CA ASP A 18 0.27 -7.43 -22.42
C ASP A 18 1.09 -6.71 -23.51
N PHE A 19 2.06 -5.87 -23.12
CA PHE A 19 2.90 -5.20 -24.12
C PHE A 19 3.75 -6.20 -24.91
N VAL A 20 3.95 -5.90 -26.19
CA VAL A 20 4.86 -6.63 -27.08
C VAL A 20 6.23 -5.96 -26.99
N LEU A 21 7.23 -6.72 -26.54
CA LEU A 21 8.58 -6.20 -26.28
C LEU A 21 9.23 -5.62 -27.54
N GLU A 22 9.07 -6.31 -28.67
CA GLU A 22 9.62 -5.91 -29.96
C GLU A 22 9.06 -4.57 -30.44
N ASP A 23 7.75 -4.35 -30.26
CA ASP A 23 7.08 -3.12 -30.66
C ASP A 23 7.58 -1.93 -29.83
N LEU A 24 7.73 -2.11 -28.51
CA LEU A 24 8.30 -1.08 -27.64
C LEU A 24 9.75 -0.76 -28.02
N LEU A 25 10.58 -1.78 -28.26
CA LEU A 25 11.97 -1.56 -28.67
C LEU A 25 12.07 -0.88 -30.04
N HIS A 26 11.15 -1.18 -30.97
CA HIS A 26 11.07 -0.50 -32.25
C HIS A 26 10.70 0.98 -32.09
N ALA A 27 9.63 1.27 -31.34
CA ALA A 27 9.17 2.62 -31.04
C ALA A 27 10.25 3.44 -30.30
N ILE A 28 10.95 2.81 -29.35
CA ILE A 28 12.12 3.43 -28.73
C ILE A 28 13.14 3.71 -29.81
N ASN A 29 13.67 2.74 -30.57
CA ASN A 29 14.73 2.99 -31.55
C ASN A 29 14.39 4.06 -32.61
N ASN A 30 13.12 4.24 -32.97
CA ASN A 30 12.65 5.25 -33.92
C ASN A 30 12.40 6.65 -33.31
N ASP A 31 12.73 6.86 -32.04
CA ASP A 31 12.46 8.11 -31.30
C ASP A 31 10.97 8.45 -31.14
N GLU A 32 10.09 7.45 -31.24
CA GLU A 32 8.66 7.61 -30.99
C GLU A 32 8.36 7.67 -29.49
N ILE A 33 9.19 7.00 -28.67
CA ILE A 33 9.04 6.94 -27.20
C ILE A 33 10.41 7.14 -26.52
N SER A 34 10.43 8.02 -25.51
CA SER A 34 11.60 8.26 -24.63
C SER A 34 11.27 8.13 -23.13
N GLU A 35 9.99 8.06 -22.78
CA GLU A 35 9.50 7.83 -21.43
C GLU A 35 8.58 6.61 -21.41
N LEU A 36 8.84 5.65 -20.52
CA LEU A 36 8.04 4.45 -20.32
C LEU A 36 7.41 4.43 -18.93
N TYR A 37 6.17 3.97 -18.87
CA TYR A 37 5.36 3.98 -17.65
C TYR A 37 5.02 2.54 -17.26
N PHE A 38 5.53 2.07 -16.12
CA PHE A 38 5.19 0.77 -15.57
C PHE A 38 4.21 0.91 -14.42
N ASP A 39 3.07 0.24 -14.55
CA ASP A 39 2.06 0.19 -13.49
C ASP A 39 2.31 -1.01 -12.56
N TRP A 40 1.86 -0.90 -11.31
CA TRP A 40 2.07 -1.92 -10.29
C TRP A 40 1.48 -3.28 -10.66
N LYS A 41 0.43 -3.32 -11.48
CA LYS A 41 -0.17 -4.58 -11.94
C LYS A 41 0.80 -5.41 -12.79
N MET A 42 1.82 -4.78 -13.36
CA MET A 42 2.87 -5.46 -14.12
C MET A 42 3.87 -6.20 -13.22
N PHE A 43 3.89 -5.96 -11.92
CA PHE A 43 4.77 -6.66 -10.99
C PHE A 43 4.18 -8.02 -10.63
N THR A 44 4.01 -8.88 -11.63
CA THR A 44 3.82 -10.33 -11.51
C THR A 44 5.16 -11.02 -11.77
N ASN A 45 5.29 -12.32 -11.48
CA ASN A 45 6.53 -13.05 -11.80
C ASN A 45 6.90 -12.95 -13.29
N GLU A 46 5.91 -13.11 -14.17
CA GLU A 46 6.10 -12.98 -15.62
C GLU A 46 6.42 -11.53 -16.03
N GLY A 47 5.70 -10.56 -15.48
CA GLY A 47 5.89 -9.15 -15.82
C GLY A 47 7.25 -8.61 -15.38
N ILE A 48 7.77 -9.04 -14.22
CA ILE A 48 9.12 -8.69 -13.76
C ILE A 48 10.19 -9.23 -14.72
N GLU A 49 10.01 -10.45 -15.24
CA GLU A 49 10.93 -11.00 -16.24
C GLU A 49 10.92 -10.18 -17.55
N LYS A 50 9.72 -9.79 -18.02
CA LYS A 50 9.58 -8.93 -19.21
C LYS A 50 10.20 -7.54 -18.99
N ILE A 51 9.97 -6.92 -17.83
CA ILE A 51 10.56 -5.62 -17.46
C ILE A 51 12.09 -5.72 -17.45
N ASN A 52 12.65 -6.74 -16.82
CA ASN A 52 14.10 -6.94 -16.79
C ASN A 52 14.70 -7.11 -18.20
N LYS A 53 14.07 -7.90 -19.07
CA LYS A 53 14.50 -8.04 -20.47
C LYS A 53 14.45 -6.72 -21.22
N LEU A 54 13.40 -5.92 -21.02
CA LEU A 54 13.29 -4.59 -21.63
C LEU A 54 14.42 -3.66 -21.15
N LEU A 55 14.69 -3.61 -19.85
CA LEU A 55 15.79 -2.81 -19.29
C LEU A 55 17.15 -3.22 -19.85
N GLU A 56 17.43 -4.53 -19.96
CA GLU A 56 18.67 -5.05 -20.55
C GLU A 56 18.87 -4.63 -22.02
N ASN A 57 17.79 -4.65 -22.81
CA ASN A 57 17.84 -4.20 -24.20
C ASN A 57 18.01 -2.68 -24.29
N CYS A 58 17.34 -1.92 -23.43
CA CYS A 58 17.44 -0.46 -23.39
C CYS A 58 18.86 0.05 -23.04
N LEU A 59 19.64 -0.72 -22.26
CA LEU A 59 21.05 -0.39 -22.01
C LEU A 59 21.93 -0.41 -23.28
N GLN A 60 21.53 -1.17 -24.31
CA GLN A 60 22.26 -1.23 -25.58
C GLN A 60 21.92 -0.06 -26.51
N ILE A 61 20.89 0.71 -26.18
CA ILE A 61 20.44 1.84 -26.98
C ILE A 61 21.25 3.07 -26.57
N ASN A 62 21.95 3.70 -27.52
CA ASN A 62 22.82 4.85 -27.23
C ASN A 62 22.03 6.16 -27.07
N LYS A 63 21.02 6.19 -26.18
CA LYS A 63 20.22 7.38 -25.91
C LYS A 63 19.56 7.35 -24.53
N PRO A 64 19.27 8.53 -23.93
CA PRO A 64 18.56 8.61 -22.66
C PRO A 64 17.15 8.03 -22.76
N ILE A 65 16.79 7.16 -21.81
CA ILE A 65 15.45 6.58 -21.68
C ILE A 65 15.03 6.72 -20.22
N LYS A 66 13.82 7.21 -19.99
CA LYS A 66 13.28 7.39 -18.65
C LYS A 66 12.19 6.37 -18.36
N PHE A 67 12.26 5.75 -17.20
CA PHE A 67 11.24 4.84 -16.69
C PHE A 67 10.56 5.46 -15.48
N ILE A 68 9.24 5.54 -15.53
CA ILE A 68 8.38 5.98 -14.43
C ILE A 68 7.66 4.76 -13.90
N ILE A 69 7.98 4.39 -12.67
CA ILE A 69 7.58 3.12 -12.06
C ILE A 69 6.59 3.41 -10.94
N ARG A 70 5.33 3.01 -11.12
CA ARG A 70 4.32 3.10 -10.08
C ARG A 70 4.43 1.89 -9.16
N ILE A 71 4.78 2.15 -7.91
CA ILE A 71 4.95 1.13 -6.87
C ILE A 71 3.66 1.01 -6.07
N ASN A 72 3.15 -0.21 -5.90
CA ASN A 72 2.08 -0.48 -4.94
C ASN A 72 2.65 -0.79 -3.55
N LYS A 73 3.65 -1.69 -3.47
CA LYS A 73 4.34 -2.01 -2.22
C LYS A 73 5.82 -1.68 -2.33
N PHE A 74 6.40 -1.14 -1.26
CA PHE A 74 7.84 -0.88 -1.21
C PHE A 74 8.69 -2.11 -1.51
N ARG A 75 8.24 -3.31 -1.14
CA ARG A 75 8.92 -4.57 -1.48
C ARG A 75 9.00 -4.84 -2.98
N ASP A 76 8.06 -4.34 -3.79
CA ASP A 76 8.08 -4.57 -5.24
C ASP A 76 9.32 -3.94 -5.88
N PHE A 77 9.85 -2.85 -5.28
CA PHE A 77 11.11 -2.26 -5.67
C PHE A 77 12.28 -3.25 -5.55
N ASP A 78 12.33 -4.02 -4.46
CA ASP A 78 13.39 -5.01 -4.20
C ASP A 78 13.39 -6.14 -5.27
N LEU A 79 12.27 -6.33 -6.00
CA LEU A 79 12.16 -7.33 -7.07
C LEU A 79 12.77 -6.88 -8.41
N LEU A 80 12.91 -5.57 -8.63
CA LEU A 80 13.30 -5.01 -9.93
C LEU A 80 14.83 -4.92 -10.11
N ASN A 81 15.62 -5.12 -9.06
CA ASN A 81 17.08 -5.08 -9.07
C ASN A 81 17.67 -3.89 -9.88
N LEU A 82 17.09 -2.70 -9.67
CA LEU A 82 17.34 -1.53 -10.52
C LEU A 82 18.77 -0.99 -10.44
N GLU A 83 19.50 -1.33 -9.38
CA GLU A 83 20.91 -0.95 -9.20
C GLU A 83 21.77 -1.38 -10.40
N LYS A 84 21.48 -2.54 -11.00
CA LYS A 84 22.17 -3.07 -12.19
C LYS A 84 22.08 -2.12 -13.40
N TYR A 85 21.02 -1.32 -13.47
CA TYR A 85 20.72 -0.44 -14.60
C TYR A 85 20.98 1.04 -14.28
N SER A 86 21.28 1.36 -13.02
CA SER A 86 21.52 2.72 -12.58
C SER A 86 22.87 3.27 -13.09
N GLY A 87 22.90 4.52 -13.55
CA GLY A 87 24.12 5.21 -13.99
C GLY A 87 24.51 5.04 -15.46
N GLY A 88 23.69 4.36 -16.27
CA GLY A 88 23.81 4.30 -17.73
C GLY A 88 23.01 5.39 -18.45
N ASN A 89 22.47 5.04 -19.61
CA ASN A 89 21.52 5.87 -20.36
C ASN A 89 20.07 5.80 -19.83
N ILE A 90 19.86 5.11 -18.69
CA ILE A 90 18.54 4.89 -18.11
C ILE A 90 18.36 5.76 -16.86
N GLU A 91 17.25 6.50 -16.82
CA GLU A 91 16.81 7.26 -15.66
C GLU A 91 15.55 6.63 -15.04
N PHE A 92 15.50 6.57 -13.72
CA PHE A 92 14.33 6.08 -12.98
C PHE A 92 13.65 7.19 -12.18
N SER A 93 12.32 7.17 -12.21
CA SER A 93 11.45 7.93 -11.33
C SER A 93 10.36 7.00 -10.79
N PHE A 94 9.87 7.28 -9.59
CA PHE A 94 8.89 6.43 -8.92
C PHE A 94 7.63 7.22 -8.61
N ALA A 95 6.49 6.55 -8.68
CA ALA A 95 5.23 7.04 -8.14
C ALA A 95 4.77 6.11 -7.01
N PHE A 96 4.58 6.66 -5.81
CA PHE A 96 4.10 5.92 -4.64
C PHE A 96 3.09 6.77 -3.87
N ASN A 97 1.91 6.21 -3.56
CA ASN A 97 0.82 6.89 -2.86
C ASN A 97 0.48 8.29 -3.41
N ALA A 98 0.39 8.42 -4.73
CA ALA A 98 0.14 9.68 -5.46
C ALA A 98 1.27 10.72 -5.46
N PHE A 99 2.46 10.38 -4.95
CA PHE A 99 3.64 11.24 -4.97
C PHE A 99 4.71 10.71 -5.91
N GLY A 100 5.35 11.63 -6.63
CA GLY A 100 6.52 11.35 -7.46
C GLY A 100 7.82 11.48 -6.68
N TYR A 101 8.77 10.59 -6.96
CA TYR A 101 10.10 10.57 -6.35
C TYR A 101 11.16 10.34 -7.42
N THR A 102 12.29 11.03 -7.31
CA THR A 102 13.50 10.69 -8.06
C THR A 102 14.09 9.37 -7.56
N TYR A 103 14.94 8.72 -8.37
CA TYR A 103 15.66 7.52 -7.93
C TYR A 103 16.39 7.72 -6.61
N LYS A 104 17.12 8.84 -6.48
CA LYS A 104 17.87 9.16 -5.26
C LYS A 104 16.96 9.26 -4.04
N GLU A 105 15.86 10.01 -4.14
CA GLU A 105 14.93 10.17 -3.01
C GLU A 105 14.31 8.82 -2.60
N PHE A 106 13.96 7.99 -3.58
CA PHE A 106 13.41 6.66 -3.31
C PHE A 106 14.41 5.75 -2.60
N MET A 107 15.68 5.74 -3.05
CA MET A 107 16.77 4.99 -2.41
C MET A 107 17.08 5.49 -0.99
N ASP A 108 17.09 6.81 -0.79
CA ASP A 108 17.30 7.41 0.54
C ASP A 108 16.17 7.02 1.50
N MET A 109 14.91 7.00 1.04
CA MET A 109 13.78 6.49 1.83
C MET A 109 13.91 5.00 2.12
N ASN A 110 14.23 4.18 1.11
CA ASN A 110 14.36 2.72 1.28
C ASN A 110 15.43 2.38 2.34
N SER A 111 16.57 3.06 2.29
CA SER A 111 17.67 2.87 3.26
C SER A 111 17.24 3.21 4.70
N LYS A 112 16.45 4.27 4.89
CA LYS A 112 15.91 4.62 6.22
C LYS A 112 14.91 3.57 6.70
N LEU A 113 14.06 3.06 5.82
CA LEU A 113 13.13 1.97 6.13
C LEU A 113 13.86 0.68 6.53
N ASP A 114 14.93 0.32 5.82
CA ASP A 114 15.76 -0.84 6.17
C ASP A 114 16.39 -0.68 7.56
N SER A 115 16.81 0.54 7.93
CA SER A 115 17.32 0.82 9.28
C SER A 115 16.25 0.60 10.36
N LEU A 116 14.99 0.88 10.05
CA LEU A 116 13.83 0.59 10.91
C LEU A 116 13.44 -0.89 10.91
N LEU A 117 14.12 -1.75 10.15
CA LEU A 117 13.95 -3.21 10.21
C LEU A 117 15.14 -3.90 10.87
N LYS A 118 16.06 -3.13 11.47
CA LYS A 118 17.13 -3.69 12.30
C LYS A 118 16.53 -4.64 13.34
N ASP A 119 17.20 -5.77 13.55
CA ASP A 119 16.81 -6.83 14.48
C ASP A 119 15.54 -7.63 14.07
N VAL A 120 14.99 -7.40 12.88
CA VAL A 120 13.96 -8.26 12.28
C VAL A 120 14.63 -9.30 11.38
N TYR A 121 14.72 -10.54 11.84
CA TYR A 121 15.48 -11.59 11.15
C TYR A 121 14.59 -12.46 10.26
N PRO A 122 15.10 -12.97 9.12
CA PRO A 122 14.35 -13.87 8.25
C PRO A 122 13.80 -15.12 8.97
N SER A 123 14.53 -15.62 9.98
CA SER A 123 14.19 -16.80 10.77
C SER A 123 13.02 -16.61 11.76
N MET A 124 12.63 -15.37 12.03
CA MET A 124 11.47 -15.07 12.89
C MET A 124 10.16 -15.44 12.18
N THR A 125 9.18 -15.87 12.97
CA THR A 125 7.84 -16.13 12.45
C THR A 125 7.13 -14.80 12.09
N PRO A 126 6.10 -14.81 11.23
CA PRO A 126 5.38 -13.59 10.87
C PRO A 126 4.87 -12.80 12.08
N TYR A 127 4.35 -13.47 13.12
CA TYR A 127 3.88 -12.78 14.31
C TYR A 127 5.00 -12.14 15.13
N GLU A 128 6.17 -12.80 15.26
CA GLU A 128 7.33 -12.22 15.95
C GLU A 128 7.85 -10.96 15.23
N LYS A 129 7.93 -11.01 13.90
CA LYS A 129 8.31 -9.84 13.08
C LYS A 129 7.30 -8.71 13.26
N TYR A 130 6.01 -9.04 13.22
CA TYR A 130 4.93 -8.09 13.45
C TYR A 130 5.07 -7.38 14.80
N GLN A 131 5.31 -8.10 15.90
CA GLN A 131 5.44 -7.51 17.23
C GLN A 131 6.57 -6.47 17.30
N ILE A 132 7.76 -6.81 16.76
CA ILE A 132 8.92 -5.91 16.75
C ILE A 132 8.64 -4.67 15.89
N ILE A 133 8.09 -4.87 14.70
CA ILE A 133 7.77 -3.77 13.78
C ILE A 133 6.70 -2.86 14.37
N TYR A 134 5.64 -3.44 14.92
CA TYR A 134 4.54 -2.69 15.53
C TYR A 134 5.03 -1.83 16.69
N ASP A 135 5.82 -2.41 17.62
CA ASP A 135 6.40 -1.69 18.74
C ASP A 135 7.28 -0.51 18.31
N ARG A 136 8.07 -0.71 17.25
CA ARG A 136 8.89 0.34 16.67
C ARG A 136 8.07 1.45 16.04
N VAL A 137 6.98 1.11 15.36
CA VAL A 137 6.11 2.09 14.70
C VAL A 137 5.36 2.91 15.74
N ARG A 138 4.72 2.31 16.75
CA ARG A 138 3.98 3.06 17.78
C ARG A 138 4.86 4.05 18.56
N HIS A 139 6.14 3.74 18.73
CA HIS A 139 7.11 4.59 19.42
C HIS A 139 7.95 5.45 18.47
N PHE A 140 7.62 5.50 17.18
CA PHE A 140 8.48 6.11 16.17
C PHE A 140 8.68 7.61 16.43
N LYS A 141 7.60 8.38 16.62
CA LYS A 141 7.62 9.84 16.80
C LYS A 141 6.46 10.32 17.68
N ALA A 142 6.40 11.63 17.96
CA ALA A 142 5.24 12.21 18.62
C ALA A 142 4.07 12.36 17.64
N TYR A 143 2.86 12.07 18.08
CA TYR A 143 1.66 12.34 17.28
C TYR A 143 1.43 13.85 17.12
N ARG A 144 1.28 14.32 15.88
CA ARG A 144 0.89 15.70 15.59
C ARG A 144 0.26 15.81 14.21
N ILE A 145 -0.92 16.43 14.15
CA ILE A 145 -1.51 16.92 12.90
C ILE A 145 -0.97 18.33 12.64
N VAL A 146 -0.48 18.57 11.43
CA VAL A 146 -0.15 19.93 10.98
C VAL A 146 -1.36 20.50 10.24
N GLU A 147 -2.22 21.19 10.97
CA GLU A 147 -3.30 21.98 10.39
C GLU A 147 -2.77 23.39 10.11
N ASN A 148 -2.71 23.79 8.85
CA ASN A 148 -2.35 25.16 8.49
C ASN A 148 -3.64 25.96 8.25
N THR A 149 -3.90 26.94 9.12
CA THR A 149 -5.14 27.71 9.12
C THR A 149 -5.12 28.95 8.24
N ASN A 150 -4.00 29.29 7.59
CA ASN A 150 -3.90 30.44 6.68
C ASN A 150 -2.65 30.36 5.78
N THR A 151 -2.81 30.08 4.48
CA THR A 151 -2.04 30.59 3.31
C THR A 151 -2.35 29.73 2.06
N ASP A 152 -1.84 30.12 0.89
CA ASP A 152 -2.21 29.60 -0.43
C ASP A 152 -2.18 28.06 -0.60
N LEU A 153 -2.82 27.58 -1.67
CA LEU A 153 -3.02 26.16 -1.98
C LEU A 153 -1.70 25.36 -2.00
N ALA A 154 -0.60 25.94 -2.46
CA ALA A 154 0.69 25.25 -2.50
C ALA A 154 1.24 25.03 -1.09
N THR A 155 1.06 26.00 -0.19
CA THR A 155 1.44 25.88 1.22
C THR A 155 0.54 24.90 1.97
N ILE A 156 -0.76 24.86 1.66
CA ILE A 156 -1.71 23.88 2.23
C ILE A 156 -1.35 22.46 1.81
N LEU A 157 -1.08 22.24 0.52
CA LEU A 157 -0.68 20.93 0.00
C LEU A 157 0.66 20.49 0.62
N ASN A 158 1.66 21.37 0.66
CA ASN A 158 2.95 21.07 1.29
C ASN A 158 2.89 20.87 2.81
N SER A 159 1.86 21.36 3.51
CA SER A 159 1.74 21.23 4.99
C SER A 159 0.85 20.08 5.44
N LYS A 160 -0.27 19.82 4.74
CA LYS A 160 -1.18 18.70 5.04
C LYS A 160 -0.48 17.35 4.93
N TYR A 161 0.48 17.23 4.03
CA TYR A 161 1.21 15.98 3.82
C TYR A 161 2.45 15.81 4.69
N GLN A 162 2.85 16.81 5.49
CA GLN A 162 4.08 16.72 6.29
C GLN A 162 4.00 15.61 7.34
N SER A 163 2.82 15.39 7.91
CA SER A 163 2.60 14.38 8.95
C SER A 163 2.22 12.99 8.42
N CYS A 164 2.01 12.82 7.11
CA CYS A 164 1.56 11.55 6.53
C CYS A 164 2.29 11.06 5.27
N ASN A 165 3.00 11.93 4.53
CA ASN A 165 3.81 11.49 3.39
C ASN A 165 5.11 10.87 3.89
N LEU A 166 5.42 9.69 3.36
CA LEU A 166 6.60 8.91 3.73
C LEU A 166 7.90 9.72 3.78
N LYS A 167 8.17 10.54 2.75
CA LYS A 167 9.40 11.35 2.67
C LYS A 167 9.52 12.29 3.87
N TYR A 168 8.43 12.94 4.25
CA TYR A 168 8.44 13.89 5.36
C TYR A 168 8.45 13.19 6.71
N ILE A 169 7.63 12.15 6.90
CA ILE A 169 7.56 11.44 8.18
C ILE A 169 8.85 10.71 8.54
N LEU A 170 9.70 10.38 7.56
CA LEU A 170 11.02 9.82 7.83
C LEU A 170 12.01 10.89 8.36
N ASP A 171 11.82 12.15 8.00
CA ASP A 171 12.80 13.24 8.23
C ASP A 171 12.38 14.28 9.28
N ASN A 172 11.08 14.44 9.56
CA ASN A 172 10.57 15.42 10.52
C ASN A 172 10.54 14.84 11.96
N GLU A 173 9.97 15.57 12.92
CA GLU A 173 9.89 15.13 14.34
C GLU A 173 8.50 14.60 14.73
N TYR A 174 7.58 14.45 13.78
CA TYR A 174 6.18 14.17 14.07
C TYR A 174 5.46 13.42 12.96
N ILE A 175 4.35 12.78 13.30
CA ILE A 175 3.59 11.93 12.40
C ILE A 175 2.12 11.92 12.84
N ASP A 176 1.18 11.77 11.91
CA ASP A 176 -0.26 11.64 12.20
C ASP A 176 -0.74 10.19 12.01
N CYS A 177 -2.05 9.97 12.09
CA CYS A 177 -2.64 8.63 12.03
C CYS A 177 -2.44 7.93 10.68
N LEU A 178 -2.48 8.70 9.60
CA LEU A 178 -2.23 8.19 8.25
C LEU A 178 -0.76 7.86 8.09
N GLY A 179 0.13 8.71 8.60
CA GLY A 179 1.57 8.43 8.63
C GLY A 179 1.91 7.15 9.40
N TYR A 180 1.35 6.95 10.60
CA TYR A 180 1.54 5.73 11.37
C TYR A 180 1.11 4.48 10.62
N SER A 181 -0.10 4.52 10.05
CA SER A 181 -0.66 3.38 9.32
C SER A 181 0.15 3.07 8.07
N LEU A 182 0.57 4.10 7.33
CA LEU A 182 1.42 3.95 6.15
C LEU A 182 2.79 3.38 6.50
N LEU A 183 3.42 3.86 7.59
CA LEU A 183 4.73 3.34 8.00
C LEU A 183 4.63 1.87 8.43
N LEU A 184 3.59 1.49 9.18
CA LEU A 184 3.33 0.10 9.56
C LEU A 184 3.13 -0.78 8.33
N GLU A 185 2.29 -0.34 7.39
CA GLU A 185 2.05 -1.01 6.11
C GLU A 185 3.37 -1.30 5.38
N ILE A 186 4.20 -0.28 5.20
CA ILE A 186 5.44 -0.36 4.44
C ILE A 186 6.44 -1.34 5.08
N LEU A 187 6.66 -1.23 6.40
CA LEU A 187 7.61 -2.07 7.10
C LEU A 187 7.19 -3.54 7.13
N LEU A 188 5.89 -3.82 7.28
CA LEU A 188 5.34 -5.17 7.22
C LEU A 188 5.48 -5.77 5.80
N ASN A 189 5.13 -5.00 4.76
CA ASN A 189 5.26 -5.45 3.39
C ASN A 189 6.71 -5.80 3.02
N LYS A 190 7.70 -5.05 3.52
CA LYS A 190 9.13 -5.35 3.31
C LYS A 190 9.54 -6.72 3.88
N VAL A 191 8.90 -7.18 4.96
CA VAL A 191 9.22 -8.48 5.59
C VAL A 191 8.27 -9.62 5.22
N ASP A 192 7.53 -9.46 4.11
CA ASP A 192 6.57 -10.43 3.56
C ASP A 192 5.27 -10.60 4.34
N ILE A 193 4.91 -9.60 5.15
CA ILE A 193 3.64 -9.59 5.84
C ILE A 193 2.71 -8.68 5.06
N GLY A 194 1.63 -9.25 4.52
CA GLY A 194 0.66 -8.49 3.75
C GLY A 194 -0.03 -7.45 4.63
N ALA A 195 0.08 -6.18 4.26
CA ALA A 195 -0.54 -5.10 5.01
C ALA A 195 -1.05 -4.00 4.09
N SER A 196 -2.16 -3.35 4.46
CA SER A 196 -2.73 -2.19 3.76
C SER A 196 -3.24 -1.16 4.76
N GLU A 197 -2.81 0.08 4.61
CA GLU A 197 -3.44 1.22 5.27
C GLU A 197 -4.84 1.45 4.68
N PHE A 198 -5.72 2.04 5.50
CA PHE A 198 -6.98 2.58 5.05
C PHE A 198 -7.43 3.73 5.96
N GLY A 199 -8.18 4.67 5.38
CA GLY A 199 -8.73 5.82 6.07
C GLY A 199 -10.23 5.67 6.36
N PHE A 200 -10.72 6.30 7.43
CA PHE A 200 -12.14 6.31 7.76
C PHE A 200 -12.57 7.57 8.50
N SER A 201 -13.87 7.84 8.46
CA SER A 201 -14.49 8.97 9.17
C SER A 201 -14.92 8.52 10.56
N VAL A 202 -14.54 9.26 11.59
CA VAL A 202 -14.94 8.99 12.97
C VAL A 202 -16.17 9.85 13.31
N PHE A 203 -17.13 9.24 13.98
CA PHE A 203 -18.36 9.88 14.44
C PHE A 203 -18.50 9.75 15.96
N ASP A 204 -19.12 10.73 16.61
CA ASP A 204 -19.50 10.62 18.02
C ASP A 204 -20.74 9.73 18.22
N ASN A 205 -21.11 9.48 19.48
CA ASN A 205 -22.29 8.67 19.83
C ASN A 205 -23.63 9.28 19.38
N GLN A 206 -23.62 10.53 18.91
CA GLN A 206 -24.78 11.24 18.37
C GLN A 206 -24.79 11.22 16.83
N GLY A 207 -23.79 10.60 16.19
CA GLY A 207 -23.66 10.51 14.74
C GLY A 207 -23.07 11.76 14.09
N ASN A 208 -22.47 12.68 14.86
CA ASN A 208 -21.78 13.84 14.29
C ASN A 208 -20.35 13.46 13.87
N PHE A 209 -19.91 13.96 12.72
CA PHE A 209 -18.54 13.78 12.27
C PHE A 209 -17.56 14.53 13.19
N ILE A 210 -16.54 13.82 13.70
CA ILE A 210 -15.55 14.38 14.62
C ILE A 210 -14.12 14.37 14.07
N GLY A 211 -13.86 13.69 12.95
CA GLY A 211 -12.55 13.72 12.30
C GLY A 211 -12.30 12.53 11.38
N GLY A 212 -11.17 12.56 10.67
CA GLY A 212 -10.64 11.41 9.95
C GLY A 212 -9.67 10.61 10.83
N HIS A 213 -9.60 9.31 10.62
CA HIS A 213 -8.60 8.42 11.22
C HIS A 213 -8.10 7.41 10.19
N ALA A 214 -6.97 6.76 10.47
CA ALA A 214 -6.42 5.72 9.62
C ALA A 214 -5.89 4.55 10.46
N ARG A 215 -5.96 3.35 9.88
CA ARG A 215 -5.53 2.09 10.50
C ARG A 215 -4.87 1.20 9.45
N THR A 216 -4.35 0.06 9.89
CA THR A 216 -3.70 -0.93 9.02
C THR A 216 -4.42 -2.27 9.10
N LEU A 217 -4.79 -2.83 7.95
CA LEU A 217 -5.16 -4.23 7.80
C LEU A 217 -3.89 -5.06 7.69
N ILE A 218 -3.84 -6.21 8.36
CA ILE A 218 -2.67 -7.08 8.40
C ILE A 218 -3.11 -8.53 8.17
N ASN A 219 -2.62 -9.15 7.11
CA ASN A 219 -2.78 -10.57 6.84
C ASN A 219 -1.67 -11.35 7.53
N LEU A 220 -1.99 -12.03 8.63
CA LEU A 220 -1.07 -12.88 9.38
C LEU A 220 -1.42 -14.35 9.16
N ASP A 221 -0.37 -15.14 8.94
CA ASP A 221 -0.44 -16.59 8.81
C ASP A 221 0.76 -17.19 9.57
N ASP A 222 0.53 -17.57 10.82
CA ASP A 222 1.57 -17.99 11.76
C ASP A 222 1.17 -19.28 12.50
N ASP A 223 1.75 -20.40 12.08
CA ASP A 223 1.49 -21.72 12.66
C ASP A 223 1.98 -21.85 14.11
N LYS A 224 3.07 -21.15 14.48
CA LYS A 224 3.69 -21.29 15.80
C LYS A 224 2.76 -20.77 16.89
N TYR A 225 2.10 -19.65 16.62
CA TYR A 225 1.13 -19.04 17.53
C TYR A 225 -0.32 -19.36 17.17
N ASN A 226 -0.55 -20.12 16.10
CA ASN A 226 -1.87 -20.46 15.55
C ASN A 226 -2.68 -19.17 15.27
N ILE A 227 -2.06 -18.18 14.63
CA ILE A 227 -2.68 -16.90 14.27
C ILE A 227 -2.87 -16.87 12.76
N HIS A 228 -4.12 -16.93 12.32
CA HIS A 228 -4.45 -16.97 10.89
C HIS A 228 -5.62 -16.04 10.57
N GLY A 229 -5.42 -15.10 9.63
CA GLY A 229 -6.47 -14.23 9.11
C GLY A 229 -6.04 -12.77 8.91
N ILE A 230 -7.01 -11.91 8.62
CA ILE A 230 -6.79 -10.46 8.42
C ILE A 230 -7.21 -9.70 9.67
N PHE A 231 -6.26 -9.07 10.32
CA PHE A 231 -6.45 -8.29 11.55
C PHE A 231 -6.41 -6.80 11.27
N VAL A 232 -6.87 -6.01 12.24
CA VAL A 232 -6.84 -4.56 12.22
C VAL A 232 -5.90 -4.07 13.30
N SER A 233 -5.07 -3.09 12.97
CA SER A 233 -4.05 -2.55 13.83
C SER A 233 -4.09 -1.02 13.84
N ASP A 234 -3.87 -0.42 15.01
CA ASP A 234 -3.86 1.03 15.21
C ASP A 234 -2.64 1.45 16.04
N ALA A 235 -1.52 1.70 15.39
CA ALA A 235 -0.30 2.16 16.06
C ALA A 235 -0.44 3.58 16.64
N THR A 236 -1.44 4.35 16.20
CA THR A 236 -1.64 5.73 16.64
C THR A 236 -2.19 5.79 18.05
N TRP A 237 -3.27 5.05 18.31
CA TRP A 237 -3.93 5.03 19.63
C TRP A 237 -3.16 4.24 20.68
N ASP A 238 -2.27 3.37 20.21
CA ASP A 238 -1.29 2.67 21.02
C ASP A 238 0.03 3.49 21.15
N ASN A 239 0.10 4.78 20.80
CA ASN A 239 1.31 5.60 21.03
C ASN A 239 1.45 6.03 22.51
N GLY A 240 1.51 5.06 23.43
CA GLY A 240 1.60 5.23 24.88
C GLY A 240 2.37 4.10 25.55
N ASP A 241 1.97 3.66 26.74
CA ASP A 241 2.52 2.45 27.40
C ASP A 241 1.60 1.23 27.27
N GLU A 242 0.32 1.45 26.95
CA GLU A 242 -0.69 0.39 26.85
C GLU A 242 -0.83 -0.13 25.42
N LEU A 243 -1.27 -1.38 25.27
CA LEU A 243 -1.39 -2.08 23.99
C LEU A 243 -2.81 -2.63 23.83
N HIS A 244 -3.73 -1.79 23.36
CA HIS A 244 -5.15 -2.15 23.22
C HIS A 244 -5.55 -2.40 21.77
N PHE A 245 -4.81 -1.84 20.82
CA PHE A 245 -5.19 -1.78 19.41
C PHE A 245 -4.15 -2.41 18.47
N SER A 246 -3.19 -3.15 19.03
CA SER A 246 -2.20 -3.90 18.25
C SER A 246 -2.84 -4.86 17.26
N LEU A 247 -3.61 -5.85 17.71
CA LEU A 247 -4.13 -6.88 16.81
C LEU A 247 -5.59 -7.18 17.10
N LEU A 248 -6.48 -6.38 16.50
CA LEU A 248 -7.92 -6.53 16.62
C LEU A 248 -8.45 -7.49 15.54
N PRO A 249 -9.48 -8.30 15.83
CA PRO A 249 -10.13 -9.11 14.81
C PRO A 249 -10.79 -8.22 13.75
N LEU A 250 -10.95 -8.73 12.53
CA LEU A 250 -11.60 -7.97 11.46
C LEU A 250 -13.02 -7.56 11.85
N SER A 251 -13.72 -8.43 12.58
CA SER A 251 -15.08 -8.20 13.10
C SER A 251 -15.20 -7.02 14.09
N SER A 252 -14.07 -6.48 14.56
CA SER A 252 -14.06 -5.22 15.30
C SER A 252 -14.48 -4.04 14.41
N MET A 253 -14.28 -4.13 13.10
CA MET A 253 -14.56 -3.11 12.09
C MET A 253 -16.03 -3.07 11.70
N LYS A 254 -16.89 -2.71 12.66
CA LYS A 254 -18.32 -2.57 12.38
C LYS A 254 -18.62 -1.18 11.86
N ALA A 255 -19.34 -1.07 10.75
CA ALA A 255 -19.82 0.22 10.24
C ALA A 255 -20.67 0.98 11.28
N SER A 256 -21.32 0.27 12.19
CA SER A 256 -22.07 0.85 13.31
C SER A 256 -21.19 1.51 14.39
N ILE A 257 -19.90 1.18 14.45
CA ILE A 257 -18.93 1.73 15.42
C ILE A 257 -18.06 2.81 14.77
N TYR A 258 -17.68 2.61 13.50
CA TYR A 258 -16.70 3.47 12.80
C TYR A 258 -17.26 4.26 11.63
N GLY A 259 -18.59 4.25 11.45
CA GLY A 259 -19.23 4.82 10.26
C GLY A 259 -18.96 3.98 9.00
N SER A 260 -19.68 4.30 7.93
CA SER A 260 -19.47 3.68 6.61
C SER A 260 -18.35 4.41 5.86
N CYS A 261 -17.11 3.94 5.97
CA CYS A 261 -16.07 4.27 4.99
C CYS A 261 -15.91 3.09 4.02
N ASP A 262 -15.26 3.33 2.89
CA ASP A 262 -15.23 2.39 1.78
C ASP A 262 -14.54 1.07 2.15
N GLU A 263 -13.46 1.14 2.92
CA GLU A 263 -12.68 0.00 3.37
C GLU A 263 -13.31 -0.71 4.58
N THR A 264 -13.97 0.02 5.49
CA THR A 264 -14.75 -0.64 6.55
C THR A 264 -15.89 -1.43 5.93
N VAL A 265 -16.56 -0.93 4.90
CA VAL A 265 -17.67 -1.64 4.26
C VAL A 265 -17.19 -2.84 3.41
N LEU A 266 -15.99 -2.77 2.80
CA LEU A 266 -15.39 -3.91 2.09
C LEU A 266 -15.08 -5.10 3.02
N PHE A 267 -14.64 -4.81 4.24
CA PHE A 267 -14.26 -5.84 5.21
C PHE A 267 -15.28 -6.01 6.36
N ASP A 268 -16.44 -5.36 6.26
CA ASP A 268 -17.56 -5.55 7.17
C ASP A 268 -18.22 -6.89 6.85
N ALA A 269 -17.81 -7.92 7.60
CA ALA A 269 -18.33 -9.27 7.48
C ALA A 269 -19.85 -9.34 7.67
N ASP A 270 -20.47 -8.37 8.37
CA ASP A 270 -21.92 -8.33 8.60
C ASP A 270 -22.67 -7.81 7.35
N ASN A 271 -21.98 -7.18 6.38
CA ASN A 271 -22.56 -6.58 5.18
C ASN A 271 -22.04 -7.16 3.85
N ILE A 272 -21.22 -8.21 3.92
CA ILE A 272 -20.51 -8.80 2.79
C ILE A 272 -21.43 -9.40 1.71
N ASP A 273 -22.63 -9.86 2.08
CA ASP A 273 -23.61 -10.41 1.13
C ASP A 273 -24.13 -9.36 0.13
N ASN A 274 -23.93 -8.06 0.41
CA ASN A 274 -24.28 -6.95 -0.47
C ASN A 274 -23.05 -6.32 -1.17
N ILE A 275 -21.97 -7.08 -1.37
CA ILE A 275 -20.68 -6.53 -1.87
C ILE A 275 -20.83 -5.72 -3.16
N SER A 276 -21.72 -6.12 -4.08
CA SER A 276 -21.93 -5.38 -5.33
C SER A 276 -22.37 -3.94 -5.08
N ASP A 277 -23.27 -3.73 -4.13
CA ASP A 277 -23.74 -2.40 -3.74
C ASP A 277 -22.66 -1.62 -2.98
N VAL A 278 -21.81 -2.32 -2.23
CA VAL A 278 -20.63 -1.73 -1.58
C VAL A 278 -19.70 -1.18 -2.64
N ILE A 279 -19.27 -2.01 -3.59
CA ILE A 279 -18.34 -1.65 -4.67
C ILE A 279 -18.85 -0.45 -5.47
N ASN A 280 -20.15 -0.44 -5.80
CA ASN A 280 -20.76 0.65 -6.56
C ASN A 280 -20.82 1.98 -5.80
N ARG A 281 -20.74 1.94 -4.47
CA ARG A 281 -20.79 3.12 -3.60
C ARG A 281 -19.41 3.61 -3.16
N LEU A 282 -18.33 2.87 -3.43
CA LEU A 282 -16.98 3.23 -3.00
C LEU A 282 -16.57 4.58 -3.59
N LYS A 283 -16.27 5.54 -2.72
CA LYS A 283 -15.66 6.83 -3.06
C LYS A 283 -14.14 6.68 -3.08
N VAL A 284 -13.65 6.07 -4.14
CA VAL A 284 -12.22 5.84 -4.32
C VAL A 284 -11.42 7.15 -4.56
N PRO A 285 -10.20 7.27 -4.01
CA PRO A 285 -9.30 8.36 -4.36
C PRO A 285 -8.92 8.27 -5.84
N TYR A 286 -8.95 9.41 -6.54
CA TYR A 286 -8.32 9.65 -7.86
C TYR A 286 -8.36 8.51 -8.89
N ARG A 287 -9.27 8.60 -9.87
CA ARG A 287 -9.19 7.93 -11.21
C ARG A 287 -9.03 6.39 -11.24
N ILE A 288 -9.03 5.69 -10.10
CA ILE A 288 -9.02 4.23 -10.06
C ILE A 288 -10.47 3.75 -10.12
N ALA A 289 -10.78 2.73 -10.93
CA ALA A 289 -12.10 2.12 -10.90
C ALA A 289 -12.32 1.43 -9.52
N PRO A 290 -13.53 1.43 -8.93
CA PRO A 290 -13.76 0.80 -7.63
C PRO A 290 -13.22 -0.62 -7.51
N ARG A 291 -13.39 -1.43 -8.57
CA ARG A 291 -12.82 -2.77 -8.67
C ARG A 291 -11.29 -2.78 -8.57
N ASP A 292 -10.62 -1.90 -9.32
CA ASP A 292 -9.16 -1.81 -9.31
C ASP A 292 -8.62 -1.37 -7.96
N TYR A 293 -9.35 -0.52 -7.24
CA TYR A 293 -8.99 -0.09 -5.90
C TYR A 293 -9.04 -1.25 -4.90
N ILE A 294 -10.06 -2.10 -5.00
CA ILE A 294 -10.14 -3.33 -4.19
C ILE A 294 -8.99 -4.26 -4.51
N ILE A 295 -8.72 -4.48 -5.80
CA ILE A 295 -7.59 -5.34 -6.21
C ILE A 295 -6.27 -4.74 -5.70
N TRP A 296 -6.12 -3.42 -5.69
CA TRP A 296 -4.95 -2.74 -5.14
C TRP A 296 -4.76 -3.03 -3.64
N ILE A 297 -5.84 -2.96 -2.85
CA ILE A 297 -5.83 -3.35 -1.42
C ILE A 297 -5.54 -4.85 -1.25
N ILE A 298 -6.23 -5.71 -2.00
CA ILE A 298 -6.00 -7.16 -1.90
C ILE A 298 -4.58 -7.49 -2.34
N ASN A 299 -4.02 -6.82 -3.34
CA ASN A 299 -2.64 -7.02 -3.75
C ASN A 299 -1.70 -6.76 -2.58
N LYS A 300 -1.89 -5.67 -1.84
CA LYS A 300 -1.19 -5.34 -0.59
C LYS A 300 -1.29 -6.43 0.49
N LEU A 301 -2.46 -7.04 0.67
CA LEU A 301 -2.70 -8.07 1.70
C LEU A 301 -2.32 -9.51 1.28
N ASP A 302 -2.57 -9.86 0.02
CA ASP A 302 -2.45 -11.20 -0.55
C ASP A 302 -2.27 -11.11 -2.08
N ARG A 303 -1.01 -11.14 -2.52
CA ARG A 303 -0.67 -11.01 -3.94
C ARG A 303 -1.29 -12.12 -4.78
N ASN A 304 -1.29 -13.36 -4.28
CA ASN A 304 -1.79 -14.51 -5.03
C ASN A 304 -3.30 -14.40 -5.28
N GLU A 305 -4.07 -14.00 -4.26
CA GLU A 305 -5.50 -13.78 -4.46
C GLU A 305 -5.75 -12.59 -5.40
N SER A 306 -4.95 -11.51 -5.31
CA SER A 306 -5.10 -10.37 -6.23
C SER A 306 -4.86 -10.73 -7.70
N GLU A 307 -3.85 -11.55 -7.99
CA GLU A 307 -3.53 -12.03 -9.35
C GLU A 307 -4.64 -12.94 -9.90
N LYS A 308 -5.31 -13.69 -9.03
CA LYS A 308 -6.51 -14.46 -9.39
C LYS A 308 -7.68 -13.54 -9.71
N LEU A 309 -7.97 -12.56 -8.84
CA LEU A 309 -9.10 -11.62 -8.99
C LEU A 309 -8.98 -10.72 -10.23
N LEU A 310 -7.76 -10.34 -10.61
CA LEU A 310 -7.49 -9.55 -11.82
C LEU A 310 -8.02 -10.21 -13.10
N LYS A 311 -8.02 -11.55 -13.18
CA LYS A 311 -8.35 -12.32 -14.38
C LYS A 311 -9.85 -12.60 -14.54
N LEU A 312 -10.67 -12.23 -13.56
CA LEU A 312 -12.09 -12.58 -13.52
C LEU A 312 -12.95 -11.54 -14.24
N ASP A 313 -14.13 -11.96 -14.71
CA ASP A 313 -15.21 -11.04 -15.05
C ASP A 313 -15.84 -10.45 -13.76
N ASN A 314 -16.70 -9.44 -13.89
CA ASN A 314 -17.25 -8.74 -12.73
C ASN A 314 -18.11 -9.63 -11.82
N GLN A 315 -18.85 -10.59 -12.37
CA GLN A 315 -19.69 -11.47 -11.56
C GLN A 315 -18.81 -12.40 -10.72
N LYS A 316 -17.88 -13.10 -11.37
CA LYS A 316 -16.96 -14.02 -10.68
C LYS A 316 -16.04 -13.29 -9.72
N PHE A 317 -15.63 -12.06 -10.04
CA PHE A 317 -14.85 -11.21 -9.13
C PHE A 317 -15.57 -11.02 -7.80
N ASN A 318 -16.86 -10.65 -7.82
CA ASN A 318 -17.64 -10.43 -6.59
C ASN A 318 -17.78 -11.73 -5.78
N GLU A 319 -18.13 -12.84 -6.45
CA GLU A 319 -18.28 -14.15 -5.80
C GLU A 319 -16.98 -14.60 -5.11
N GLU A 320 -15.84 -14.48 -5.81
CA GLU A 320 -14.53 -14.89 -5.28
C GLU A 320 -14.02 -13.96 -4.17
N LEU A 321 -14.27 -12.65 -4.29
CA LEU A 321 -13.94 -11.69 -3.24
C LEU A 321 -14.71 -11.98 -1.94
N ILE A 322 -16.01 -12.25 -2.04
CA ILE A 322 -16.84 -12.64 -0.88
C ILE A 322 -16.26 -13.89 -0.21
N GLN A 323 -15.97 -14.93 -1.01
CA GLN A 323 -15.40 -16.16 -0.48
C GLN A 323 -14.04 -15.94 0.19
N TYR A 324 -13.18 -15.12 -0.41
CA TYR A 324 -11.87 -14.78 0.16
C TYR A 324 -12.02 -14.15 1.56
N ILE A 325 -12.85 -13.11 1.68
CA ILE A 325 -13.03 -12.41 2.97
C ILE A 325 -13.65 -13.36 4.00
N HIS A 326 -14.67 -14.14 3.66
CA HIS A 326 -15.23 -15.15 4.59
C HIS A 326 -14.21 -16.18 5.05
N ARG A 327 -13.35 -16.69 4.14
CA ARG A 327 -12.28 -17.62 4.52
C ARG A 327 -11.36 -16.98 5.57
N ARG A 328 -10.99 -15.72 5.38
CA ARG A 328 -10.07 -14.99 6.27
C ARG A 328 -10.71 -14.67 7.63
N VAL A 329 -12.00 -14.30 7.67
CA VAL A 329 -12.73 -14.09 8.93
C VAL A 329 -12.87 -15.40 9.72
N ASN A 330 -13.28 -16.48 9.05
CA ASN A 330 -13.48 -17.79 9.70
C ASN A 330 -12.18 -18.40 10.24
N GLN A 331 -11.03 -18.11 9.63
CA GLN A 331 -9.71 -18.52 10.16
C GLN A 331 -9.42 -17.88 11.52
N GLN A 332 -9.88 -16.64 11.76
CA GLN A 332 -9.72 -15.95 13.05
C GLN A 332 -10.59 -16.57 14.14
N GLU A 333 -11.81 -16.98 13.82
CA GLU A 333 -12.70 -17.61 14.81
C GLU A 333 -12.16 -18.96 15.29
N LYS A 334 -11.57 -19.75 14.37
CA LYS A 334 -10.87 -20.99 14.72
C LYS A 334 -9.66 -20.74 15.60
N THR A 335 -8.89 -19.69 15.32
CA THR A 335 -7.78 -19.20 16.14
C THR A 335 -8.24 -18.92 17.59
N ASN A 336 -9.35 -18.19 17.75
CA ASN A 336 -9.89 -17.83 19.07
C ASN A 336 -10.55 -19.01 19.82
N SER A 337 -11.08 -20.01 19.11
CA SER A 337 -11.73 -21.17 19.75
C SER A 337 -10.75 -22.15 20.43
N ASN A 338 -9.47 -22.13 20.04
CA ASN A 338 -8.43 -23.01 20.58
C ASN A 338 -7.60 -22.37 21.71
N SER A 339 -7.62 -21.04 21.87
CA SER A 339 -6.91 -20.34 22.94
C SER A 339 -7.60 -20.47 24.32
N TYR A 340 -8.88 -20.85 24.35
CA TYR A 340 -9.64 -21.14 25.59
C TYR A 340 -9.62 -22.61 26.03
N LYS A 341 -8.81 -23.46 25.37
CA LYS A 341 -8.69 -24.90 25.69
C LYS A 341 -7.32 -25.31 26.26
N LYS A 342 -6.49 -24.37 26.68
CA LYS A 342 -5.23 -24.67 27.39
C LYS A 342 -5.23 -24.13 28.80
#